data_AF-A0A7J6QWJ9-F1
#
_entry.id   AF-A0A7J6QWJ9-F1
#
_cell.length_a   1.000
_cell.length_b   1.000
_cell.length_c   1.000
_cell.angle_alpha   90.00
_cell.angle_beta   90.00
_cell.angle_gamma   90.00
#
_symmetry.space_group_name_H-M   'P 1'
#
loop_
_entity.id
_entity.type
_entity.pdbx_description
1 polymer ?
#
loop_
_entity_poly.entity_id
_entity_poly.type
_entity_poly.pdbx_seq_one_letter_code
_entity_poly.pdbx_strand_id
1 'polypeptide(L)'
;PCGALADAICCSVICIFMFGLQIETKSVDLLTLSPESDVDALVDQIILEEPLLSDSKKDVVRKMIYKLMDKLDGHNRSRKFYLYKILRAHILPLTNCAFNKSGSKFITGSYDREFHAAFEAAA
;
A
#
# COMPACT_ATOMS: atom_id res chain seq x y z
N PRO A 1 14.60 -4.63 22.41
CA PRO A 1 14.78 -4.08 21.04
C PRO A 1 13.47 -4.21 20.23
N CYS A 2 12.59 -3.20 20.33
CA CYS A 2 11.32 -3.18 19.60
C CYS A 2 11.54 -2.53 18.23
N GLY A 3 11.53 -3.35 17.18
CA GLY A 3 11.54 -2.91 15.80
C GLY A 3 10.12 -2.62 15.33
N ALA A 4 9.85 -1.37 14.94
CA ALA A 4 8.65 -1.02 14.20
C ALA A 4 9.05 -1.00 12.71
N LEU A 5 8.42 -1.87 11.92
CA LEU A 5 8.49 -1.82 10.46
C LEU A 5 7.22 -1.13 9.99
N ALA A 6 7.35 -0.16 9.09
CA ALA A 6 6.22 0.58 8.55
C ALA A 6 6.30 0.58 7.03
N ASP A 7 5.26 0.02 6.40
CA ASP A 7 5.13 -0.04 4.95
C ASP A 7 4.14 1.03 4.48
N ALA A 8 4.54 1.77 3.45
CA ALA A 8 3.77 2.85 2.84
C ALA A 8 2.94 2.34 1.66
N ILE A 9 1.63 2.16 1.86
CA ILE A 9 0.64 1.79 0.82
C ILE A 9 -0.48 2.84 0.92
N CYS A 10 -0.74 3.61 -0.15
CA CYS A 10 -1.83 4.62 -0.19
C CYS A 10 -1.87 5.57 1.03
N CYS A 11 -1.13 6.68 0.99
CA CYS A 11 -1.22 7.79 1.95
C CYS A 11 -1.45 7.40 3.41
N SER A 12 -0.83 6.32 3.88
CA SER A 12 -1.01 5.82 5.24
C SER A 12 0.31 5.28 5.76
N VAL A 13 0.48 5.38 7.07
CA VAL A 13 1.61 4.81 7.80
C VAL A 13 1.08 3.66 8.63
N ILE A 14 1.66 2.47 8.46
CA ILE A 14 1.29 1.28 9.24
C ILE A 14 2.20 1.22 10.47
N CYS A 15 1.61 1.31 11.65
CA CYS A 15 2.28 1.12 12.93
C CYS A 15 2.07 -0.33 13.39
N ILE A 16 3.17 -1.02 13.66
CA ILE A 16 3.17 -2.40 14.17
C ILE A 16 3.58 -2.37 15.64
N PHE A 17 2.72 -2.90 16.50
CA PHE A 17 2.91 -2.96 17.94
C PHE A 17 3.01 -4.40 18.42
N MET A 18 3.89 -4.64 19.39
CA MET A 18 4.07 -5.95 20.01
C MET A 18 3.61 -5.87 21.46
N PHE A 19 2.54 -6.59 21.78
CA PHE A 19 1.99 -6.70 23.13
C PHE A 19 2.14 -8.15 23.60
N GLY A 20 3.19 -8.42 24.38
CA GLY A 20 3.53 -9.79 24.79
C GLY A 20 3.93 -10.65 23.58
N LEU A 21 3.11 -11.66 23.26
CA LEU A 21 3.27 -12.55 22.10
C LEU A 21 2.38 -12.18 20.91
N GLN A 22 1.55 -11.13 21.03
CA GLN A 22 0.65 -10.69 19.96
C GLN A 22 1.24 -9.51 19.20
N ILE A 23 0.99 -9.50 17.90
CA ILE A 23 1.35 -8.40 16.99
C ILE A 23 0.06 -7.76 16.53
N GLU A 24 -0.10 -6.48 16.83
CA GLU A 24 -1.24 -5.66 16.42
C GLU A 24 -0.77 -4.62 15.41
N THR A 25 -1.60 -4.34 14.40
CA THR A 25 -1.32 -3.33 13.40
C THR A 25 -2.39 -2.24 13.42
N LYS A 26 -1.96 -0.99 13.47
CA LYS A 26 -2.84 0.18 13.34
C LYS A 26 -2.35 1.03 12.18
N SER A 27 -3.25 1.45 11.29
CA SER A 27 -2.93 2.39 10.22
C SER A 27 -3.29 3.81 10.65
N VAL A 28 -2.39 4.74 10.35
CA VAL A 28 -2.65 6.19 10.45
C VAL A 28 -2.84 6.71 9.03
N ASP A 29 -4.04 7.19 8.75
CA ASP A 29 -4.43 7.66 7.43
C ASP A 29 -4.06 9.14 7.25
N LEU A 30 -3.25 9.42 6.23
CA LEU A 30 -2.73 10.73 5.86
C LEU A 30 -3.39 11.21 4.56
N LEU A 31 -4.73 11.17 4.52
CA LEU A 31 -5.53 11.44 3.30
C LEU A 31 -5.33 12.84 2.74
N THR A 32 -4.94 13.81 3.57
CA THR A 32 -4.72 15.21 3.23
C THR A 32 -3.25 15.55 2.96
N LEU A 33 -2.35 14.56 2.95
CA LEU A 33 -0.93 14.77 2.73
C LEU A 33 -0.67 15.35 1.33
N SER A 34 -0.05 16.52 1.29
CA SER A 34 0.40 17.21 0.09
C SER A 34 1.91 17.48 0.14
N PRO A 35 2.56 17.79 -1.00
CA PRO A 35 3.98 18.19 -1.03
C PRO A 35 4.29 19.46 -0.22
N GLU A 36 3.25 20.26 0.11
CA GLU A 36 3.36 21.52 0.85
C GLU A 36 3.04 21.35 2.35
N SER A 37 2.65 20.15 2.77
CA SER A 37 2.25 19.88 4.15
C SER A 37 3.43 20.02 5.12
N ASP A 38 3.18 20.59 6.29
CA ASP A 38 4.17 20.70 7.37
C ASP A 38 4.39 19.34 8.04
N VAL A 39 5.52 18.71 7.71
CA VAL A 39 5.89 17.38 8.20
C VAL A 39 6.08 17.36 9.71
N ASP A 40 6.63 18.41 10.30
CA ASP A 40 6.95 18.39 11.74
C ASP A 40 5.68 18.48 12.58
N ALA A 41 4.74 19.35 12.20
CA ALA A 41 3.42 19.42 12.82
C ALA A 41 2.65 18.09 12.70
N LEU A 42 2.74 17.42 11.54
CA LEU A 42 2.14 16.11 11.31
C LEU A 42 2.75 15.02 12.21
N VAL A 43 4.08 14.97 12.34
CA VAL A 43 4.75 14.01 13.22
C VAL A 43 4.34 14.21 14.67
N ASP A 44 4.25 15.46 15.12
CA ASP A 44 3.85 15.77 16.49
C ASP A 44 2.39 15.39 16.74
N GLN A 45 1.49 15.62 15.78
CA GLN A 45 0.09 15.17 15.88
C GLN A 45 -0.01 13.64 15.97
N ILE A 46 0.73 12.91 15.13
CA ILE A 46 0.71 11.43 15.11
C ILE A 46 1.19 10.87 16.45
N ILE A 47 2.22 11.46 17.04
CA ILE A 47 2.76 11.04 18.33
C ILE A 47 1.79 11.36 19.47
N LEU A 48 1.10 12.49 19.38
CA LEU A 48 0.09 12.88 20.35
C LEU A 48 -1.11 11.93 20.35
N GLU A 49 -1.60 11.52 19.17
CA GLU A 49 -2.70 10.56 19.02
C GLU A 49 -2.29 9.13 19.40
N GLU A 50 -1.03 8.75 19.18
CA GLU A 50 -0.52 7.41 19.44
C GLU A 50 0.48 7.38 20.60
N PRO A 51 0.03 7.25 21.86
CA PRO A 51 0.90 7.26 23.04
C PRO A 51 1.92 6.11 23.09
N LEU A 52 1.75 5.08 22.26
CA LEU A 52 2.69 3.97 22.10
C LEU A 52 3.90 4.34 21.23
N LEU A 53 3.80 5.41 20.43
CA LEU A 53 4.91 5.96 19.65
C LEU A 53 5.72 6.92 20.52
N SER A 54 6.68 6.38 21.26
CA SER A 54 7.64 7.21 22.02
C SER A 54 8.41 8.19 21.13
N ASP A 55 8.91 9.29 21.69
CA ASP A 55 9.73 10.30 20.99
C ASP A 55 10.92 9.72 20.22
N SER A 56 11.46 8.57 20.65
CA SER A 56 12.53 7.86 19.94
C SER A 56 12.19 7.48 18.48
N LYS A 57 10.90 7.50 18.11
CA LYS A 57 10.39 7.16 16.78
C LYS A 57 10.08 8.37 15.91
N LYS A 58 10.18 9.61 16.41
CA LYS A 58 9.92 10.86 15.65
C LYS A 58 10.65 10.85 14.31
N ASP A 59 11.96 10.59 14.33
CA ASP A 59 12.79 10.59 13.12
C ASP A 59 12.42 9.49 12.13
N VAL A 60 11.94 8.35 12.63
CA VAL A 60 11.54 7.22 11.80
C VAL A 60 10.23 7.55 11.09
N VAL A 61 9.25 8.10 11.81
CA VAL A 61 7.97 8.56 11.24
C VAL A 61 8.19 9.70 10.24
N ARG A 62 9.02 10.70 10.61
CA ARG A 62 9.41 11.81 9.72
C ARG A 62 9.96 11.29 8.39
N LYS A 63 10.91 10.34 8.43
CA LYS A 63 11.48 9.72 7.22
C LYS A 63 10.43 9.00 6.36
N MET A 64 9.42 8.38 6.97
CA MET A 64 8.34 7.72 6.22
C MET A 64 7.42 8.72 5.54
N ILE A 65 7.07 9.82 6.21
CA ILE A 65 6.24 10.88 5.63
C ILE A 65 6.96 11.50 4.43
N TYR A 66 8.25 11.79 4.53
CA TYR A 66 9.03 12.24 3.37
C TYR A 66 9.04 11.23 2.22
N LYS A 67 9.17 9.93 2.50
CA LYS A 67 9.06 8.89 1.45
C LYS A 67 7.67 8.82 0.82
N LEU A 68 6.62 9.12 1.58
CA LEU A 68 5.25 9.21 1.07
C LEU A 68 5.09 10.41 0.14
N MET A 69 5.61 11.59 0.53
CA MET A 69 5.60 12.80 -0.29
C MET A 69 6.35 12.61 -1.60
N ASP A 70 7.53 11.99 -1.58
CA ASP A 70 8.31 11.68 -2.79
C ASP A 70 7.54 10.75 -3.74
N LYS A 71 6.84 9.75 -3.20
CA LYS A 71 5.95 8.87 -3.98
C LYS A 71 4.78 9.65 -4.60
N LEU A 72 4.17 10.58 -3.85
CA LEU A 72 3.05 11.41 -4.34
C LEU A 72 3.49 12.29 -5.51
N ASP A 73 4.67 12.90 -5.44
CA ASP A 73 5.23 13.69 -6.53
C ASP A 73 5.55 12.80 -7.75
N GLY A 74 6.10 11.60 -7.51
CA GLY A 74 6.34 10.60 -8.54
C GLY A 74 5.08 10.11 -9.27
N HIS A 75 3.91 10.10 -8.62
CA HIS A 75 2.63 9.69 -9.21
C HIS A 75 2.14 10.64 -10.31
N ASN A 76 2.61 11.88 -10.34
CA ASN A 76 2.23 12.87 -11.35
C ASN A 76 3.01 12.70 -12.68
N ARG A 77 3.98 11.77 -12.75
CA ARG A 77 4.65 11.45 -14.02
C ARG A 77 3.74 10.60 -14.90
N SER A 78 3.70 10.95 -16.19
CA SER A 78 2.98 10.20 -17.23
C SER A 78 3.42 8.72 -17.24
N ARG A 79 2.60 7.85 -16.65
CA ARG A 79 2.78 6.40 -16.69
C ARG A 79 2.47 5.93 -18.11
N LYS A 80 3.50 5.54 -18.85
CA LYS A 80 3.34 4.90 -20.16
C LYS A 80 3.04 3.42 -19.96
N PHE A 81 1.91 2.97 -20.47
CA PHE A 81 1.54 1.57 -20.48
C PHE A 81 1.82 0.99 -21.86
N TYR A 82 2.27 -0.26 -21.89
CA TYR A 82 2.45 -1.04 -23.11
C TYR A 82 1.80 -2.40 -22.94
N LEU A 83 1.46 -3.03 -24.07
CA LEU A 83 0.91 -4.38 -24.06
C LEU A 83 1.99 -5.36 -23.59
N TYR A 84 1.79 -5.94 -22.40
CA TYR A 84 2.71 -6.93 -21.84
C TYR A 84 2.42 -8.34 -22.37
N LYS A 85 1.15 -8.80 -22.25
CA LYS A 85 0.74 -10.16 -22.62
C LYS A 85 -0.73 -10.20 -23.02
N ILE A 86 -1.08 -11.03 -24.00
CA ILE A 86 -2.46 -11.37 -24.36
C ILE A 86 -2.74 -12.79 -23.86
N LEU A 87 -3.80 -12.97 -23.08
CA LEU A 87 -4.19 -14.26 -22.51
C LEU A 87 -5.64 -14.57 -22.87
N ARG A 88 -5.89 -15.80 -23.32
CA ARG A 88 -7.24 -16.33 -23.59
C ARG A 88 -7.55 -17.43 -22.58
N ALA A 89 -8.27 -17.07 -21.52
CA ALA A 89 -8.59 -18.00 -20.43
C ALA A 89 -9.85 -18.84 -20.71
N HIS A 90 -10.80 -18.36 -21.52
CA HIS A 90 -12.10 -19.00 -21.71
C HIS A 90 -12.53 -19.06 -23.18
N ILE A 91 -13.40 -20.03 -23.49
CA ILE A 91 -14.02 -20.18 -24.82
C ILE A 91 -15.16 -19.17 -24.99
N LEU A 92 -15.94 -18.97 -23.92
CA LEU A 92 -17.02 -17.98 -23.84
C LEU A 92 -16.50 -16.59 -23.41
N PRO A 93 -17.29 -15.52 -23.61
CA PRO A 93 -16.89 -14.17 -23.24
C PRO A 93 -16.59 -14.03 -21.74
N LEU A 94 -15.49 -13.33 -21.45
CA LEU A 94 -15.13 -12.93 -20.10
C LEU A 94 -16.14 -11.92 -19.55
N THR A 95 -16.53 -12.07 -18.29
CA THR A 95 -17.41 -11.13 -17.58
C THR A 95 -16.67 -10.33 -16.52
N ASN A 96 -15.59 -10.88 -15.96
CA ASN A 96 -14.82 -10.21 -14.92
C ASN A 96 -13.34 -10.61 -14.97
N CYS A 97 -12.47 -9.70 -14.55
CA CYS A 97 -11.07 -9.96 -14.26
C CYS A 97 -10.61 -9.16 -13.03
N ALA A 98 -9.86 -9.79 -12.13
CA ALA A 98 -9.34 -9.12 -10.94
C ALA A 98 -7.93 -9.61 -10.60
N PHE A 99 -7.02 -8.68 -10.30
CA PHE A 99 -5.64 -8.97 -9.93
C PHE A 99 -5.46 -9.01 -8.42
N ASN A 100 -4.44 -9.74 -7.97
CA ASN A 100 -3.95 -9.62 -6.59
C ASN A 100 -3.17 -8.30 -6.40
N LYS A 101 -2.92 -7.92 -5.14
CA LYS A 101 -2.23 -6.66 -4.78
C LYS A 101 -0.87 -6.47 -5.47
N SER A 102 -0.14 -7.55 -5.72
CA SER A 102 1.16 -7.53 -6.40
C SER A 102 1.05 -7.52 -7.93
N GLY A 103 -0.14 -7.75 -8.49
CA GLY A 103 -0.35 -7.92 -9.93
C GLY A 103 0.21 -9.21 -10.52
N SER A 104 0.72 -10.13 -9.70
CA SER A 104 1.37 -11.38 -10.17
C SER A 104 0.39 -12.48 -10.52
N LYS A 105 -0.84 -12.41 -9.99
CA LYS A 105 -1.90 -13.38 -10.25
C LYS A 105 -3.21 -12.65 -10.49
N PHE A 106 -4.09 -13.28 -11.25
CA PHE A 106 -5.42 -12.75 -11.50
C PHE A 106 -6.44 -13.87 -11.62
N ILE A 107 -7.68 -13.53 -11.34
CA ILE A 107 -8.85 -14.38 -11.50
C ILE A 107 -9.67 -13.88 -12.69
N THR A 108 -10.20 -14.80 -13.49
CA THR A 108 -11.16 -14.51 -14.54
C THR A 108 -12.46 -15.27 -14.30
N GLY A 109 -13.58 -14.60 -14.60
CA GLY A 109 -14.91 -15.19 -14.64
C GLY A 109 -15.49 -15.12 -16.06
N SER A 110 -16.23 -16.14 -16.44
CA SER A 110 -16.81 -16.30 -17.79
C SER A 110 -18.21 -16.92 -17.73
N TYR A 111 -18.96 -16.83 -18.82
CA TYR A 111 -20.28 -17.43 -18.97
C TYR A 111 -20.28 -18.98 -18.99
N ASP A 112 -19.10 -19.60 -19.09
CA ASP A 112 -18.93 -21.05 -18.94
C ASP A 112 -19.17 -21.55 -17.51
N ARG A 113 -19.50 -20.64 -16.58
CA ARG A 113 -19.74 -20.89 -15.15
C ARG A 113 -18.49 -21.36 -14.41
N GLU A 114 -17.32 -21.19 -15.01
CA GLU A 114 -16.03 -21.50 -14.38
C GLU A 114 -15.27 -20.23 -13.99
N PHE A 115 -14.51 -20.34 -12.90
CA PHE A 115 -13.55 -19.32 -12.48
C PHE A 115 -12.15 -19.89 -12.65
N HIS A 116 -11.30 -19.19 -13.39
CA HIS A 116 -9.91 -19.61 -13.60
C HIS A 116 -8.97 -18.66 -12.87
N ALA A 117 -8.12 -19.22 -12.00
CA ALA A 117 -7.02 -18.49 -11.39
C ALA A 117 -5.78 -18.71 -12.25
N ALA A 118 -5.37 -17.68 -12.98
CA ALA A 118 -4.16 -17.74 -13.78
C ALA A 118 -2.94 -17.42 -12.89
N PHE A 119 -1.98 -18.33 -12.89
CA PHE A 119 -0.62 -18.07 -12.42
C PHE A 119 0.19 -17.41 -13.55
N GLU A 120 1.02 -16.43 -13.20
CA GLU A 120 1.83 -15.59 -14.11
C GLU A 120 1.10 -14.48 -14.88
N ALA A 121 0.68 -13.45 -14.14
CA ALA A 121 0.32 -12.17 -14.75
C ALA A 121 1.47 -11.16 -14.86
N ALA A 122 2.50 -11.25 -14.00
CA ALA A 122 3.57 -10.26 -13.96
C ALA A 122 4.87 -10.83 -13.37
N ALA A 123 5.97 -10.59 -14.08
CA ALA A 123 7.34 -10.52 -13.56
C ALA A 123 7.90 -9.15 -13.96
#